data_AF-T1D2X7-F1
#
_entry.id   AF-T1D2X7-F1
#
_cell.length_a   1.000
_cell.length_b   1.000
_cell.length_c   1.000
_cell.angle_alpha   90.00
_cell.angle_beta   90.00
_cell.angle_gamma   90.00
#
_symmetry.space_group_name_H-M   'P 1'
#
loop_
_entity.id
_entity.type
_entity.pdbx_description
1 polymer ?
#
loop_
_entity_poly.entity_id
_entity_poly.type
_entity_poly.pdbx_seq_one_letter_code
_entity_poly.pdbx_strand_id
1 'polypeptide(L)'
;EIPLELALQLGNITSSDDVFNLNLVEADSIDNRIFSNGYGERSGGETPTPAGCNTQATIVSLRPENNTDPRLIYSPTCTRVNRCSGCCVSKRLSCQPTSTRTRTFTVNVLEYVSGTKTRFKSRDLALIEEHVGCACQCRVKEEHCNQLQRYNARNCKCDCQNSDDRAKCLQQQNIKQWNPETCLCECLDPTDCTSGSYFDHNACKCLQTSYYSIV
;
A
#
# COMPACT_ATOMS: atom_id res chain seq x y z
N GLU A 1 -9.41 -9.11 14.37
CA GLU A 1 -9.04 -7.86 13.65
C GLU A 1 -10.08 -6.79 13.94
N ILE A 2 -9.70 -5.50 13.86
CA ILE A 2 -10.64 -4.38 14.03
C ILE A 2 -11.67 -4.43 12.88
N PRO A 3 -12.99 -4.34 13.14
CA PRO A 3 -14.00 -4.24 12.09
C PRO A 3 -13.71 -3.08 11.13
N LEU A 4 -13.95 -3.27 9.83
CA LEU A 4 -13.64 -2.25 8.83
C LEU A 4 -14.41 -0.94 9.06
N GLU A 5 -15.68 -1.04 9.46
CA GLU A 5 -16.52 0.11 9.77
C GLU A 5 -15.96 0.95 10.92
N LEU A 6 -15.54 0.30 12.01
CA LEU A 6 -14.86 0.96 13.13
C LEU A 6 -13.54 1.61 12.69
N ALA A 7 -12.76 0.94 11.85
CA ALA A 7 -11.51 1.50 11.33
C ALA A 7 -11.72 2.74 10.44
N LEU A 8 -12.83 2.79 9.69
CA LEU A 8 -13.20 3.95 8.89
C LEU A 8 -13.69 5.11 9.77
N GLN A 9 -14.49 4.83 10.79
CA GLN A 9 -14.95 5.84 11.76
C GLN A 9 -13.77 6.48 12.50
N LEU A 10 -12.86 5.67 13.04
CA LEU A 10 -11.66 6.15 13.73
C LEU A 10 -10.71 6.93 12.78
N GLY A 11 -10.75 6.65 11.48
CA GLY A 11 -9.93 7.36 10.48
C GLY A 11 -10.40 8.78 10.16
N ASN A 12 -11.62 9.14 10.57
CA ASN A 12 -12.21 10.46 10.32
C ASN A 12 -12.08 11.42 11.52
N ILE A 13 -11.32 11.02 12.54
CA ILE A 13 -11.10 11.80 13.75
C ILE A 13 -10.14 12.96 13.47
N THR A 14 -10.44 14.12 14.06
CA THR A 14 -9.68 15.37 13.86
C THR A 14 -8.89 15.81 15.09
N SER A 15 -9.27 15.32 16.27
CA SER A 15 -8.59 15.55 17.55
C SER A 15 -8.34 14.23 18.27
N SER A 16 -7.22 14.13 18.98
CA SER A 16 -6.91 12.95 19.81
C SER A 16 -8.00 12.65 20.85
N ASP A 17 -8.76 13.66 21.26
CA ASP A 17 -9.86 13.51 22.23
C ASP A 17 -11.17 13.01 21.61
N ASP A 18 -11.34 13.10 20.28
CA ASP A 18 -12.58 12.68 19.60
C ASP A 18 -12.85 11.18 19.79
N VAL A 19 -11.81 10.37 20.03
CA VAL A 19 -11.94 8.93 20.32
C VAL A 19 -12.84 8.70 21.53
N PHE A 20 -12.73 9.55 22.56
CA PHE A 20 -13.55 9.48 23.77
C PHE A 20 -14.96 10.03 23.56
N ASN A 21 -15.14 10.98 22.63
CA ASN A 21 -16.42 11.62 22.35
C ASN A 21 -17.34 10.80 21.43
N LEU A 22 -16.81 9.82 20.71
CA LEU A 22 -17.57 9.00 19.76
C LEU A 22 -18.25 7.77 20.39
N ASN A 23 -18.31 7.66 21.73
CA ASN A 23 -18.75 6.46 22.46
C ASN A 23 -18.05 5.17 22.00
N LEU A 24 -16.83 5.28 21.45
CA LEU A 24 -16.02 4.15 20.99
C LEU A 24 -15.20 3.52 22.11
N VAL A 25 -15.14 4.20 23.26
CA VAL A 25 -14.43 3.78 24.46
C VAL A 25 -15.46 3.39 25.51
N GLU A 26 -15.33 2.21 26.08
CA GLU A 26 -16.16 1.74 27.18
C GLU A 26 -15.91 2.65 28.39
N ALA A 27 -16.96 3.28 28.93
CA ALA A 27 -16.82 4.34 29.92
C ALA A 27 -16.15 3.89 31.23
N ASP A 28 -16.29 2.62 31.58
CA ASP A 28 -15.64 1.97 32.73
C ASP A 28 -14.14 1.71 32.53
N SER A 29 -13.66 1.73 31.28
CA SER A 29 -12.23 1.65 30.96
C SER A 29 -11.49 2.98 31.15
N ILE A 30 -12.21 4.10 31.28
CA ILE A 30 -11.64 5.43 31.44
C ILE A 30 -11.35 5.67 32.93
N ASP A 31 -10.10 5.53 33.36
CA ASP A 31 -9.72 5.93 34.72
C ASP A 31 -9.65 7.46 34.80
N ASN A 32 -10.73 8.07 35.31
CA ASN A 32 -10.84 9.50 35.52
C ASN A 32 -9.72 10.07 36.41
N ARG A 33 -8.99 9.24 37.18
CA ARG A 33 -7.81 9.67 37.95
C ARG A 33 -6.60 9.99 37.06
N ILE A 34 -6.53 9.44 35.84
CA ILE A 34 -5.53 9.79 34.83
C ILE A 34 -5.76 11.23 34.31
N PHE A 35 -7.03 11.64 34.24
CA PHE A 35 -7.45 12.97 33.77
C PHE A 35 -7.67 13.98 34.91
N SER A 36 -7.66 13.52 36.17
CA SER A 36 -7.75 14.36 37.35
C SER A 36 -6.35 14.81 37.77
N ASN A 37 -6.11 16.13 37.76
CA ASN A 37 -4.86 16.84 38.09
C ASN A 37 -4.26 16.58 39.51
N GLY A 38 -4.60 15.48 40.19
CA GLY A 38 -4.23 15.19 41.58
C GLY A 38 -3.00 14.29 41.79
N TYR A 39 -2.50 13.62 40.75
CA TYR A 39 -1.27 12.81 40.84
C TYR A 39 -0.26 13.24 39.78
N GLY A 40 0.42 14.36 40.05
CA GLY A 40 1.70 14.71 39.46
C GLY A 40 1.69 15.00 37.96
N GLU A 41 1.91 16.28 37.63
CA GLU A 41 2.52 16.70 36.36
C GLU A 41 3.65 15.74 35.94
N ARG A 42 3.35 14.77 35.09
CA ARG A 42 4.35 13.93 34.42
C ARG A 42 4.09 13.77 32.92
N SER A 43 3.18 14.54 32.36
CA SER A 43 2.99 14.61 30.91
C SER A 43 3.42 15.99 30.40
N GLY A 44 4.73 16.23 30.36
CA GLY A 44 5.32 17.29 29.52
C GLY A 44 5.26 16.98 28.02
N GLY A 45 4.38 16.05 27.61
CA GLY A 45 4.21 15.64 26.22
C GLY A 45 3.15 16.51 25.55
N GLU A 46 3.47 17.03 24.37
CA GLU A 46 2.51 17.69 23.51
C GLU A 46 1.50 16.67 22.98
N THR A 47 0.20 16.99 23.08
CA THR A 47 -0.85 16.15 22.51
C THR A 47 -0.72 16.17 20.98
N PRO A 48 -0.51 15.02 20.34
CA PRO A 48 -0.37 14.98 18.89
C PRO A 48 -1.69 15.35 18.22
N THR A 49 -1.58 16.07 17.10
CA THR A 49 -2.71 16.30 16.19
C THR A 49 -2.78 15.14 15.19
N PRO A 50 -3.93 14.48 15.01
CA PRO A 50 -4.07 13.40 14.04
C PRO A 50 -3.78 13.88 12.62
N ALA A 51 -2.82 13.22 11.95
CA ALA A 51 -2.59 13.40 10.52
C ALA A 51 -3.56 12.53 9.71
N GLY A 52 -4.86 12.87 9.74
CA GLY A 52 -5.91 12.15 9.02
C GLY A 52 -5.74 12.18 7.49
N CYS A 53 -6.51 11.35 6.78
CA CYS A 53 -6.45 11.27 5.33
C CYS A 53 -7.02 12.52 4.66
N ASN A 54 -6.16 13.41 4.19
CA ASN A 54 -6.55 14.67 3.55
C ASN A 54 -5.63 15.07 2.39
N THR A 55 -6.04 16.07 1.62
CA THR A 55 -5.20 16.66 0.59
C THR A 55 -4.11 17.52 1.21
N GLN A 56 -2.85 17.25 0.89
CA GLN A 56 -1.70 18.03 1.32
C GLN A 56 -0.86 18.46 0.13
N ALA A 57 -0.19 19.61 0.24
CA ALA A 57 0.69 20.10 -0.82
C ALA A 57 1.94 19.22 -0.91
N THR A 58 2.13 18.56 -2.06
CA THR A 58 3.27 17.69 -2.34
C THR A 58 4.07 18.24 -3.52
N ILE A 59 5.39 18.09 -3.45
CA ILE A 59 6.31 18.49 -4.51
C ILE A 59 6.27 17.46 -5.63
N VAL A 60 6.11 17.91 -6.86
CA VAL A 60 6.07 17.06 -8.07
C VAL A 60 7.04 17.58 -9.11
N SER A 61 7.74 16.68 -9.78
CA SER A 61 8.63 16.99 -10.89
C SER A 61 7.82 17.49 -12.09
N LEU A 62 8.30 18.52 -12.76
CA LEU A 62 7.77 19.00 -14.05
C LEU A 62 8.51 18.39 -15.25
N ARG A 63 9.59 17.65 -14.99
CA ARG A 63 10.32 16.90 -16.00
C ARG A 63 9.60 15.58 -16.32
N PRO A 64 9.32 15.28 -17.60
CA PRO A 64 8.75 14.00 -18.00
C PRO A 64 9.63 12.81 -17.60
N GLU A 65 9.03 11.75 -17.06
CA GLU A 65 9.75 10.55 -16.61
C GLU A 65 10.51 9.83 -17.74
N ASN A 66 9.99 9.90 -18.96
CA ASN A 66 10.61 9.32 -20.14
C ASN A 66 11.83 10.10 -20.66
N ASN A 67 12.07 11.32 -20.16
CA ASN A 67 13.15 12.17 -20.65
C ASN A 67 14.28 12.25 -19.63
N THR A 68 15.36 11.51 -19.89
CA THR A 68 16.54 11.47 -19.02
C THR A 68 17.73 12.31 -19.53
N ASP A 69 17.57 13.10 -20.60
CA ASP A 69 18.65 13.92 -21.17
C ASP A 69 19.19 14.95 -20.15
N PRO A 70 20.42 14.77 -19.62
CA PRO A 70 20.95 15.64 -18.57
C PRO A 70 21.25 17.06 -19.06
N ARG A 71 21.27 17.32 -20.38
CA ARG A 71 21.46 18.67 -20.94
C ARG A 71 20.18 19.50 -20.85
N LEU A 72 19.01 18.88 -20.70
CA LEU A 72 17.75 19.59 -20.64
C LEU A 72 17.44 20.04 -19.21
N ILE A 73 17.09 21.32 -19.09
CA ILE A 73 16.74 21.99 -17.85
C ILE A 73 15.27 22.43 -17.98
N TYR A 74 14.42 21.86 -17.15
CA TYR A 74 13.02 22.25 -17.03
C TYR A 74 12.92 23.32 -15.95
N SER A 75 12.38 24.50 -16.30
CA SER A 75 12.29 25.65 -15.40
C SER A 75 10.84 26.10 -15.20
N PRO A 76 10.30 26.09 -13.96
CA PRO A 76 10.91 25.48 -12.76
C PRO A 76 11.03 23.95 -12.88
N THR A 77 11.90 23.34 -12.08
CA THR A 77 12.13 21.87 -12.11
C THR A 77 10.99 21.09 -11.46
N CYS A 78 10.37 21.67 -10.44
CA CYS A 78 9.27 21.10 -9.69
C CYS A 78 8.25 22.17 -9.32
N THR A 79 7.05 21.73 -8.96
CA THR A 79 5.97 22.56 -8.44
C THR A 79 5.28 21.87 -7.27
N ARG A 80 4.34 22.56 -6.61
CA ARG A 80 3.49 21.96 -5.58
C ARG A 80 2.09 21.73 -6.13
N VAL A 81 1.57 20.53 -5.91
CA VAL A 81 0.16 20.18 -6.17
C VAL A 81 -0.40 19.42 -4.97
N ASN A 82 -1.71 19.49 -4.79
CA ASN A 82 -2.36 18.73 -3.74
C ASN A 82 -2.40 17.23 -4.09
N ARG A 83 -1.95 16.39 -3.16
CA ARG A 83 -2.05 14.93 -3.20
C ARG A 83 -2.62 14.42 -1.90
N CYS A 84 -3.20 13.22 -1.95
CA CYS A 84 -3.72 12.57 -0.76
C CYS A 84 -2.54 12.08 0.08
N SER A 85 -2.56 12.47 1.34
CA SER A 85 -1.55 12.14 2.34
C SER A 85 -2.24 11.95 3.69
N GLY A 86 -1.50 11.44 4.66
CA GLY A 86 -2.00 11.12 5.98
C GLY A 86 -2.26 9.64 6.21
N CYS A 87 -2.78 9.35 7.39
CA CYS A 87 -2.83 8.01 7.97
C CYS A 87 -4.27 7.50 8.04
N CYS A 88 -4.41 6.18 7.87
CA CYS A 88 -5.62 5.44 8.15
C CYS A 88 -5.35 4.48 9.31
N VAL A 89 -6.38 4.18 10.10
CA VAL A 89 -6.25 3.43 11.37
C VAL A 89 -5.85 1.97 11.17
N SER A 90 -6.32 1.35 10.10
CA SER A 90 -6.00 -0.04 9.77
C SER A 90 -4.96 -0.12 8.65
N LYS A 91 -4.01 -1.05 8.78
CA LYS A 91 -3.07 -1.38 7.69
C LYS A 91 -3.74 -1.89 6.41
N ARG A 92 -5.00 -2.34 6.50
CA ARG A 92 -5.81 -2.76 5.34
C ARG A 92 -6.33 -1.57 4.53
N LEU A 93 -6.25 -0.36 5.09
CA LEU A 93 -6.67 0.89 4.47
C LEU A 93 -5.46 1.72 4.02
N SER A 94 -5.65 2.54 3.00
CA SER A 94 -4.72 3.59 2.59
C SER A 94 -5.48 4.85 2.21
N CYS A 95 -4.83 6.01 2.37
CA CYS A 95 -5.38 7.28 1.95
C CYS A 95 -5.31 7.38 0.42
N GLN A 96 -6.46 7.34 -0.25
CA GLN A 96 -6.57 7.30 -1.70
C GLN A 96 -7.43 8.47 -2.21
N PRO A 97 -7.18 8.96 -3.44
CA PRO A 97 -8.03 9.99 -4.04
C PRO A 97 -9.44 9.48 -4.30
N THR A 98 -10.44 10.28 -3.93
CA THR A 98 -11.84 10.07 -4.32
C THR A 98 -12.20 10.83 -5.59
N SER A 99 -11.49 11.93 -5.85
CA SER A 99 -11.66 12.78 -7.02
C SER A 99 -10.35 13.46 -7.37
N THR A 100 -10.02 13.48 -8.66
CA THR A 100 -8.82 14.11 -9.19
C THR A 100 -9.17 15.15 -10.25
N ARG A 101 -8.25 16.07 -10.50
CA ARG A 101 -8.30 16.98 -11.65
C ARG A 101 -6.91 17.11 -12.26
N THR A 102 -6.86 17.28 -13.57
CA THR A 102 -5.60 17.55 -14.26
C THR A 102 -5.30 19.05 -14.21
N ARG A 103 -4.10 19.41 -13.76
CA ARG A 103 -3.56 20.77 -13.88
C ARG A 103 -2.51 20.82 -14.97
N THR A 104 -2.66 21.80 -15.86
CA THR A 104 -1.71 22.07 -16.92
C THR A 104 -0.76 23.18 -16.48
N PHE A 105 0.53 22.88 -16.46
CA PHE A 105 1.59 23.84 -16.20
C PHE A 105 2.40 24.09 -17.46
N THR A 106 2.75 25.35 -17.67
CA THR A 106 3.64 25.76 -18.76
C THR A 106 5.07 25.76 -18.22
N VAL A 107 5.95 24.98 -18.85
CA VAL A 107 7.33 24.77 -18.38
C VAL A 107 8.30 25.20 -19.47
N ASN A 108 9.31 25.99 -19.12
CA ASN A 108 10.34 26.37 -20.09
C ASN A 108 11.41 25.28 -20.14
N VAL A 109 11.75 24.81 -21.34
CA VAL A 109 12.81 23.83 -21.57
C VAL A 109 14.01 24.55 -22.14
N LEU A 110 15.11 24.47 -21.41
CA LEU A 110 16.40 25.03 -21.79
C LEU A 110 17.36 23.88 -22.06
N GLU A 111 18.30 24.06 -22.98
CA GLU A 111 19.40 23.14 -23.23
C GLU A 111 20.71 23.76 -22.76
N TYR A 112 21.47 23.02 -21.95
CA TYR A 112 22.82 23.41 -21.55
C TYR A 112 23.75 23.43 -22.77
N VAL A 113 24.46 24.53 -22.98
CA VAL A 113 25.41 24.66 -24.10
C VAL A 113 26.84 24.54 -23.59
N SER A 114 27.30 25.49 -22.80
CA SER A 114 28.65 25.52 -22.23
C SER A 114 28.78 26.55 -21.10
N GLY A 115 29.63 26.25 -20.11
CA GLY A 115 29.89 27.15 -18.98
C GLY A 115 28.62 27.44 -18.18
N THR A 116 28.13 28.66 -18.24
CA THR A 116 26.87 29.11 -17.61
C THR A 116 25.75 29.39 -18.63
N LYS A 117 25.99 29.10 -19.92
CA LYS A 117 25.07 29.44 -21.00
C LYS A 117 24.10 28.31 -21.28
N THR A 118 22.83 28.68 -21.38
CA THR A 118 21.74 27.81 -21.82
C THR A 118 21.09 28.37 -23.08
N ARG A 119 20.48 27.52 -23.87
CA ARG A 119 19.69 27.87 -25.06
C ARG A 119 18.23 27.55 -24.79
N PHE A 120 17.33 28.47 -25.09
CA PHE A 120 15.90 28.16 -25.08
C PHE A 120 15.59 27.12 -26.16
N LYS A 121 14.99 26.00 -25.77
CA LYS A 121 14.62 24.91 -26.67
C LYS A 121 13.14 24.99 -27.02
N SER A 122 12.29 24.98 -26.00
CA SER A 122 10.84 24.98 -26.17
C SER A 122 10.12 25.42 -24.90
N ARG A 123 8.81 25.55 -25.01
CA ARG A 123 7.88 25.69 -23.90
C ARG A 123 6.91 24.52 -23.97
N ASP A 124 6.99 23.66 -22.97
CA ASP A 124 6.26 22.40 -22.94
C ASP A 124 5.10 22.50 -21.94
N LEU A 125 4.08 21.67 -22.14
CA LEU A 125 2.94 21.55 -21.24
C LEU A 125 3.12 20.32 -20.37
N ALA A 126 3.24 20.52 -19.06
CA ALA A 126 3.23 19.45 -18.08
C ALA A 126 1.80 19.25 -17.56
N LEU A 127 1.22 18.08 -17.82
CA LEU A 127 -0.08 17.66 -17.31
C LEU A 127 0.13 16.89 -16.01
N ILE A 128 -0.26 17.48 -14.89
CA ILE A 128 -0.03 16.93 -13.57
C ILE A 128 -1.38 16.66 -12.90
N GLU A 129 -1.54 15.44 -12.38
CA GLU A 129 -2.70 15.09 -11.56
C GLU A 129 -2.65 15.79 -10.20
N GLU A 130 -3.76 16.40 -9.81
CA GLU A 130 -4.01 16.99 -8.49
C GLU A 130 -5.22 16.31 -7.86
N HIS A 131 -5.11 15.92 -6.59
CA HIS A 131 -6.21 15.32 -5.85
C HIS A 131 -7.05 16.43 -5.21
N VAL A 132 -8.37 16.33 -5.37
CA VAL A 132 -9.35 17.31 -4.85
C VAL A 132 -10.08 16.76 -3.62
N GLY A 133 -10.13 15.45 -3.47
CA GLY A 133 -10.75 14.77 -2.33
C GLY A 133 -10.02 13.47 -2.01
N CYS A 134 -10.01 13.10 -0.73
CA CYS A 134 -9.31 11.94 -0.21
C CYS A 134 -10.21 11.19 0.77
N ALA A 135 -10.06 9.87 0.80
CA ALA A 135 -10.68 9.03 1.81
C ALA A 135 -9.82 7.80 2.09
N CYS A 136 -9.98 7.22 3.28
CA CYS A 136 -9.44 5.91 3.57
C CYS A 136 -10.20 4.84 2.78
N GLN A 137 -9.51 4.15 1.89
CA GLN A 137 -10.08 3.08 1.06
C GLN A 137 -9.26 1.79 1.24
N CYS A 138 -9.86 0.66 0.89
CA CYS A 138 -9.17 -0.63 0.92
C CYS A 138 -7.90 -0.59 0.04
N ARG A 139 -6.77 -1.05 0.59
CA ARG A 139 -5.52 -1.23 -0.17
C ARG A 139 -5.67 -2.31 -1.23
N VAL A 140 -6.27 -3.44 -0.82
CA VAL A 140 -6.62 -4.53 -1.70
C VAL A 140 -8.00 -4.27 -2.26
N LYS A 141 -8.12 -4.30 -3.59
CA LYS A 141 -9.39 -4.17 -4.30
C LYS A 141 -9.72 -5.48 -5.00
N GLU A 142 -10.91 -5.57 -5.57
CA GLU A 142 -11.37 -6.80 -6.22
C GLU A 142 -10.47 -7.18 -7.41
N GLU A 143 -9.98 -6.19 -8.15
CA GLU A 143 -9.05 -6.37 -9.26
C GLU A 143 -7.68 -6.92 -8.86
N HIS A 144 -7.34 -6.90 -7.56
CA HIS A 144 -6.10 -7.49 -7.06
C HIS A 144 -6.25 -8.98 -6.73
N CYS A 145 -7.48 -9.50 -6.65
CA CYS A 145 -7.71 -10.91 -6.34
C CYS A 145 -7.47 -11.79 -7.58
N ASN A 146 -6.87 -12.96 -7.36
CA ASN A 146 -6.67 -13.95 -8.41
C ASN A 146 -7.93 -14.81 -8.64
N GLN A 147 -7.90 -15.70 -9.64
CA GLN A 147 -9.05 -16.54 -10.04
C GLN A 147 -9.49 -17.55 -8.96
N LEU A 148 -8.63 -17.90 -8.01
CA LEU A 148 -8.92 -18.81 -6.90
C LEU A 148 -9.43 -18.07 -5.65
N GLN A 149 -9.48 -16.74 -5.70
CA GLN A 149 -9.86 -15.89 -4.60
C GLN A 149 -11.22 -15.26 -4.82
N ARG A 150 -11.82 -14.79 -3.73
CA ARG A 150 -12.99 -13.92 -3.75
C ARG A 150 -12.71 -12.71 -2.88
N TYR A 151 -13.02 -11.52 -3.40
CA TYR A 151 -12.87 -10.30 -2.62
C TYR A 151 -13.88 -10.23 -1.48
N ASN A 152 -13.37 -10.00 -0.26
CA ASN A 152 -14.15 -9.79 0.95
C ASN A 152 -14.17 -8.31 1.30
N ALA A 153 -15.21 -7.61 0.83
CA ALA A 153 -15.39 -6.19 1.04
C ALA A 153 -15.48 -5.78 2.52
N ARG A 154 -15.92 -6.68 3.43
CA ARG A 154 -16.02 -6.39 4.87
C ARG A 154 -14.65 -6.31 5.54
N ASN A 155 -13.62 -6.89 4.93
CA ASN A 155 -12.28 -6.98 5.51
C ASN A 155 -11.19 -6.45 4.58
N CYS A 156 -11.52 -5.88 3.42
CA CYS A 156 -10.54 -5.40 2.44
C CYS A 156 -9.47 -6.46 2.10
N LYS A 157 -9.87 -7.72 1.87
CA LYS A 157 -8.93 -8.82 1.60
C LYS A 157 -9.47 -9.80 0.56
N CYS A 158 -8.57 -10.52 -0.09
CA CYS A 158 -8.91 -11.64 -0.95
C CYS A 158 -8.93 -12.93 -0.12
N ASP A 159 -10.05 -13.63 -0.10
CA ASP A 159 -10.21 -14.91 0.60
C ASP A 159 -10.13 -16.07 -0.41
N CYS A 160 -9.32 -17.08 -0.13
CA CYS A 160 -9.23 -18.30 -0.95
C CYS A 160 -10.56 -19.07 -0.91
N GLN A 161 -11.02 -19.53 -2.07
CA GLN A 161 -12.27 -20.30 -2.18
C GLN A 161 -12.06 -21.81 -1.94
N ASN A 162 -10.85 -22.32 -2.19
CA ASN A 162 -10.50 -23.73 -2.09
C ASN A 162 -10.08 -24.15 -0.66
N SER A 163 -11.03 -24.10 0.27
CA SER A 163 -10.82 -24.48 1.68
C SER A 163 -10.36 -25.93 1.86
N ASP A 164 -10.82 -26.85 1.01
CA ASP A 164 -10.49 -28.26 1.11
C ASP A 164 -9.03 -28.53 0.74
N ASP A 165 -8.52 -27.85 -0.28
CA ASP A 165 -7.12 -27.94 -0.70
C ASP A 165 -6.20 -27.38 0.39
N ARG A 166 -6.62 -26.26 1.01
CA ARG A 166 -5.93 -25.72 2.18
C ARG A 166 -5.91 -26.72 3.33
N ALA A 167 -7.04 -27.35 3.65
CA ALA A 167 -7.10 -28.33 4.74
C ALA A 167 -6.18 -29.52 4.48
N LYS A 168 -6.16 -30.05 3.25
CA LYS A 168 -5.23 -31.13 2.84
C LYS A 168 -3.77 -30.68 2.91
N CYS A 169 -3.46 -29.47 2.45
CA CYS A 169 -2.13 -28.90 2.54
C CYS A 169 -1.65 -28.81 3.99
N LEU A 170 -2.53 -28.35 4.88
CA LEU A 170 -2.25 -28.20 6.30
C LEU A 170 -2.06 -29.55 7.03
N GLN A 171 -2.40 -30.68 6.43
CA GLN A 171 -2.04 -32.01 6.97
C GLN A 171 -0.56 -32.36 6.69
N GLN A 172 0.08 -31.70 5.72
CA GLN A 172 1.47 -31.92 5.29
C GLN A 172 2.39 -30.73 5.64
N GLN A 173 2.10 -30.04 6.76
CA GLN A 173 2.83 -28.82 7.19
C GLN A 173 4.33 -29.02 7.40
N ASN A 174 4.79 -30.26 7.53
CA ASN A 174 6.20 -30.61 7.67
C ASN A 174 7.01 -30.47 6.36
N ILE A 175 6.34 -30.44 5.20
CA ILE A 175 7.01 -30.36 3.89
C ILE A 175 6.38 -29.32 2.96
N LYS A 176 5.15 -28.88 3.25
CA LYS A 176 4.40 -27.91 2.46
C LYS A 176 3.84 -26.78 3.31
N GLN A 177 3.64 -25.63 2.67
CA GLN A 177 2.99 -24.46 3.23
C GLN A 177 1.87 -23.98 2.33
N TRP A 178 0.81 -23.45 2.95
CA TRP A 178 -0.26 -22.80 2.22
C TRP A 178 0.07 -21.34 1.99
N ASN A 179 0.09 -20.91 0.73
CA ASN A 179 0.29 -19.51 0.38
C ASN A 179 -1.07 -18.81 0.28
N PRO A 180 -1.39 -17.85 1.16
CA PRO A 180 -2.68 -17.15 1.15
C PRO A 180 -2.83 -16.16 -0.02
N GLU A 181 -1.73 -15.72 -0.64
CA GLU A 181 -1.76 -14.78 -1.78
C GLU A 181 -2.03 -15.50 -3.10
N THR A 182 -1.53 -16.73 -3.26
CA THR A 182 -1.75 -17.56 -4.47
C THR A 182 -2.90 -18.55 -4.30
N CYS A 183 -3.28 -18.89 -3.06
CA CYS A 183 -4.21 -19.97 -2.73
C CYS A 183 -3.73 -21.34 -3.22
N LEU A 184 -2.41 -21.55 -3.19
CA LEU A 184 -1.75 -22.78 -3.58
C LEU A 184 -0.99 -23.40 -2.40
N CYS A 185 -0.86 -24.72 -2.45
CA CYS A 185 -0.01 -25.47 -1.53
C CYS A 185 1.39 -25.60 -2.15
N GLU A 186 2.37 -24.95 -1.53
CA GLU A 186 3.73 -24.82 -2.03
C GLU A 186 4.69 -25.64 -1.15
N CYS A 187 5.77 -26.16 -1.72
CA CYS A 187 6.81 -26.83 -0.94
C CYS A 187 7.61 -25.80 -0.12
N LEU A 188 8.05 -26.16 1.09
CA LEU A 188 8.83 -25.26 1.95
C LEU A 188 10.16 -24.86 1.31
N ASP A 189 10.91 -25.86 0.82
CA ASP A 189 12.23 -25.69 0.22
C ASP A 189 12.27 -26.40 -1.14
N PRO A 190 11.80 -25.75 -2.22
CA PRO A 190 11.92 -26.31 -3.56
C PRO A 190 13.39 -26.34 -3.99
N THR A 191 13.89 -27.53 -4.37
CA THR A 191 15.29 -27.74 -4.77
C THR A 191 15.42 -27.92 -6.28
N ASP A 192 16.49 -27.36 -6.87
CA ASP A 192 16.85 -27.65 -8.25
C ASP A 192 17.37 -29.08 -8.38
N CYS A 193 16.71 -29.87 -9.22
CA CYS A 193 17.04 -31.28 -9.43
C CYS A 193 18.20 -31.45 -10.40
N THR A 194 18.98 -32.51 -10.23
CA THR A 194 20.10 -32.85 -11.12
C THR A 194 19.61 -33.39 -12.47
N SER A 195 20.46 -33.31 -13.50
CA SER A 195 20.18 -33.81 -14.86
C SER A 195 19.66 -35.24 -14.84
N GLY A 196 18.47 -35.48 -15.42
CA GLY A 196 17.80 -36.79 -15.42
C GLY A 196 16.72 -36.97 -14.34
N SER A 197 16.47 -35.95 -13.52
CA SER A 197 15.36 -35.92 -12.56
C SER A 197 14.50 -34.67 -12.71
N TYR A 198 13.26 -34.73 -12.25
CA TYR A 198 12.32 -33.60 -12.21
C TYR A 198 11.82 -33.39 -10.79
N PHE A 199 11.52 -32.13 -10.45
CA PHE A 199 10.95 -31.80 -9.14
C PHE A 199 9.45 -32.11 -9.15
N ASP A 200 9.02 -33.02 -8.28
CA ASP A 200 7.61 -33.32 -8.09
C ASP A 200 7.04 -32.42 -7.00
N HIS A 201 6.15 -31.50 -7.39
CA HIS A 201 5.51 -30.55 -6.47
C HIS A 201 4.51 -31.21 -5.48
N ASN A 202 4.05 -32.44 -5.76
CA ASN A 202 3.17 -33.18 -4.85
C ASN A 202 3.97 -33.90 -3.76
N ALA A 203 5.14 -34.43 -4.07
CA ALA A 203 6.03 -35.11 -3.13
C ALA A 203 7.05 -34.15 -2.48
N CYS A 204 7.24 -32.95 -3.05
CA CYS A 204 8.27 -31.98 -2.68
C CYS A 204 9.68 -32.57 -2.74
N LYS A 205 9.96 -33.38 -3.75
CA LYS A 205 11.23 -34.11 -3.93
C LYS A 205 11.55 -34.29 -5.41
N CYS A 206 12.83 -34.45 -5.71
CA CYS A 206 13.29 -34.83 -7.04
C CYS A 206 13.02 -36.32 -7.31
N LEU A 207 12.28 -36.62 -8.37
CA LEU A 207 12.02 -37.98 -8.86
C LEU A 207 12.82 -38.23 -10.15
N GLN A 208 13.33 -39.45 -10.31
CA GLN A 208 14.07 -39.84 -11.52
C GLN A 208 13.11 -39.96 -12.70
N THR A 209 13.52 -39.44 -13.85
CA THR A 209 12.79 -39.64 -15.11
C THR A 209 13.07 -41.07 -15.58
N SER A 210 12.20 -42.02 -15.24
CA SER A 210 12.33 -43.40 -15.71
C SER A 210 12.13 -43.43 -17.23
N TYR A 211 13.22 -43.55 -17.98
CA TYR A 211 13.16 -44.08 -19.33
C TYR A 211 12.68 -45.53 -19.22
N TYR A 212 11.41 -45.78 -19.54
CA TYR A 212 11.02 -47.12 -19.97
C TYR A 212 11.81 -47.40 -21.25
N SER A 213 12.90 -48.14 -21.12
CA SER A 213 13.45 -48.88 -22.25
C SER A 213 12.42 -49.92 -22.64
N ILE A 214 11.59 -49.61 -23.64
CA ILE A 214 10.88 -50.64 -24.39
C ILE A 214 11.95 -51.37 -25.19
N VAL A 215 12.40 -52.51 -24.69
CA VAL A 215 12.91 -53.63 -25.50
C VAL A 215 12.46 -54.92 -24.84
#